data_AF-A0A2A5A5V3-F1
#
_entry.id   AF-A0A2A5A5V3-F1
#
_cell.length_a   1.000
_cell.length_b   1.000
_cell.length_c   1.000
_cell.angle_alpha   90.00
_cell.angle_beta   90.00
_cell.angle_gamma   90.00
#
_symmetry.space_group_name_H-M   'P 1'
#
loop_
_entity.id
_entity.type
_entity.pdbx_description
1 polymer ?
#
loop_
_entity_poly.entity_id
_entity_poly.type
_entity_poly.pdbx_seq_one_letter_code
_entity_poly.pdbx_strand_id
1 'polypeptide(L)'
;MLRFFRITSVLEGISYLAILSITLGVVSRDFVSLVGMVHGVLFLLYFVLSMSVSEQQRWTLKIWLPLLFASVVPFAFILVEMFLRRSINAEKKAQSVER
;
A
#
# COMPACT_ATOMS: atom_id res chain seq x y z
N MET A 1 -11.45 4.86 6.22
CA MET A 1 -10.30 3.92 6.25
C MET A 1 -9.52 3.86 4.93
N LEU A 2 -10.18 3.94 3.77
CA LEU A 2 -9.51 3.94 2.46
C LEU A 2 -8.37 4.97 2.31
N ARG A 3 -8.53 6.20 2.82
CA ARG A 3 -7.45 7.22 2.76
C ARG A 3 -6.21 6.81 3.56
N PHE A 4 -6.39 6.22 4.74
CA PHE A 4 -5.29 5.74 5.56
C PHE A 4 -4.58 4.59 4.87
N PHE A 5 -5.33 3.61 4.34
CA PHE A 5 -4.76 2.50 3.59
C PHE A 5 -3.98 2.97 2.35
N ARG A 6 -4.50 3.97 1.62
CA ARG A 6 -3.78 4.60 0.51
C ARG A 6 -2.44 5.20 0.92
N ILE A 7 -2.41 5.96 2.01
CA ILE A 7 -1.16 6.55 2.53
C ILE A 7 -0.19 5.43 2.94
N THR A 8 -0.66 4.43 3.68
CA THR A 8 0.17 3.27 4.07
C THR A 8 0.72 2.53 2.86
N SER A 9 -0.09 2.29 1.82
CA SER A 9 0.34 1.62 0.58
C SER A 9 1.46 2.37 -0.13
N VAL A 10 1.37 3.70 -0.20
CA VAL A 10 2.43 4.52 -0.81
C VAL A 10 3.70 4.50 0.05
N LEU A 11 3.57 4.61 1.38
CA LEU A 11 4.73 4.55 2.29
C LEU A 11 5.42 3.18 2.24
N GLU A 12 4.65 2.10 2.20
CA GLU A 12 5.14 0.73 2.06
C GLU A 12 5.91 0.57 0.74
N GLY A 13 5.32 0.97 -0.40
CA GLY A 13 6.00 0.93 -1.69
C GLY A 13 7.29 1.77 -1.73
N ILE A 14 7.29 2.98 -1.15
CA ILE A 14 8.51 3.80 -1.05
C ILE A 14 9.56 3.12 -0.16
N SER A 15 9.16 2.52 0.96
CA SER A 15 10.09 1.80 1.84
C SER A 15 10.70 0.57 1.17
N TYR A 16 9.96 -0.10 0.29
CA TYR A 16 10.48 -1.18 -0.54
C TYR A 16 11.49 -0.68 -1.57
N LEU A 17 11.23 0.46 -2.21
CA LEU A 17 12.22 1.12 -3.08
C LEU A 17 13.49 1.53 -2.32
N ALA A 18 13.37 1.92 -1.05
CA ALA A 18 14.53 2.22 -0.20
C ALA A 18 15.37 0.96 0.06
N ILE A 19 14.75 -0.20 0.33
CA ILE A 19 15.46 -1.49 0.42
C ILE A 19 16.17 -1.82 -0.89
N LEU A 20 15.50 -1.64 -2.03
CA LEU A 20 16.11 -1.89 -3.34
C LEU A 20 17.30 -0.96 -3.59
N SER A 21 17.21 0.31 -3.18
CA SER A 21 18.32 1.26 -3.31
C SER A 21 19.55 0.83 -2.50
N ILE A 22 19.36 0.26 -1.32
CA ILE A 22 20.46 -0.34 -0.54
C ILE A 22 21.01 -1.60 -1.22
N THR A 23 20.12 -2.46 -1.71
CA THR A 23 20.49 -3.71 -2.40
C THR A 23 21.32 -3.45 -3.67
N LEU A 24 20.95 -2.41 -4.43
CA LEU A 24 21.65 -1.96 -5.64
C LEU A 24 22.92 -1.16 -5.36
N GLY A 25 23.24 -0.86 -4.09
CA GLY A 25 24.44 -0.11 -3.70
C GLY A 25 24.35 1.41 -3.90
N VAL A 26 23.16 1.96 -4.13
CA VAL A 26 22.92 3.40 -4.21
C VAL A 26 22.96 4.05 -2.82
N VAL A 27 22.56 3.31 -1.79
CA VAL A 27 22.56 3.73 -0.38
C VAL A 27 23.49 2.81 0.44
N SER A 28 24.13 3.33 1.49
CA SER A 28 25.01 2.53 2.36
C SER A 28 24.30 1.31 2.95
N ARG A 29 25.03 0.20 3.06
CA ARG A 29 24.57 -1.04 3.70
C ARG A 29 24.37 -0.90 5.21
N ASP A 30 24.90 0.15 5.83
CA ASP A 30 24.70 0.42 7.26
C ASP A 30 23.22 0.65 7.61
N PHE A 31 22.41 1.06 6.62
CA PHE A 31 20.99 1.31 6.78
C PHE A 31 20.10 0.07 6.62
N VAL A 32 20.65 -1.11 6.27
CA VAL A 32 19.87 -2.34 6.03
C VAL A 32 18.94 -2.65 7.21
N SER A 33 19.47 -2.66 8.42
CA SER A 33 18.69 -3.02 9.62
C SER A 33 17.58 -2.00 9.90
N LEU A 34 17.89 -0.71 9.80
CA LEU A 34 16.91 0.36 10.07
C LEU A 34 15.78 0.34 9.03
N VAL A 35 16.13 0.36 7.74
CA VAL A 35 15.15 0.40 6.64
C VAL A 35 14.36 -0.91 6.59
N GLY A 36 15.00 -2.05 6.84
CA GLY A 36 14.34 -3.35 6.93
C GLY A 36 13.29 -3.40 8.05
N MET A 37 13.60 -2.90 9.25
CA MET A 37 12.63 -2.82 10.35
C MET A 37 11.46 -1.91 10.02
N VAL A 38 11.73 -0.70 9.48
CA VAL A 38 10.69 0.25 9.09
C VAL A 38 9.76 -0.35 8.03
N HIS A 39 10.33 -0.97 7.01
CA HIS A 39 9.55 -1.65 5.97
C HIS A 39 8.72 -2.80 6.54
N GLY A 40 9.28 -3.64 7.41
CA GLY A 40 8.55 -4.75 8.03
C GLY A 40 7.32 -4.28 8.82
N VAL A 41 7.45 -3.18 9.57
CA VAL A 41 6.31 -2.58 10.29
C VAL A 41 5.27 -2.02 9.31
N LEU A 42 5.71 -1.33 8.25
CA LEU A 42 4.82 -0.82 7.21
C LEU A 42 4.07 -1.93 6.48
N PHE A 43 4.74 -3.06 6.19
CA PHE A 43 4.15 -4.22 5.54
C PHE A 43 3.07 -4.86 6.41
N LEU A 44 3.32 -5.05 7.71
CA LEU A 44 2.29 -5.54 8.64
C LEU A 44 1.10 -4.58 8.74
N LEU A 45 1.36 -3.28 8.81
CA LEU A 45 0.31 -2.27 8.83
C LEU A 45 -0.51 -2.28 7.52
N TYR A 46 0.15 -2.43 6.37
CA TYR A 46 -0.49 -2.58 5.07
C TYR A 46 -1.38 -3.83 5.06
N PHE A 47 -0.89 -4.97 5.53
CA PHE A 47 -1.64 -6.22 5.58
C PHE A 47 -2.93 -6.07 6.40
N VAL A 48 -2.83 -5.59 7.63
CA VAL A 48 -4.00 -5.41 8.53
C VAL A 48 -5.00 -4.42 7.94
N LEU A 49 -4.54 -3.26 7.44
CA LEU A 49 -5.42 -2.27 6.83
C LEU A 49 -6.07 -2.79 5.54
N SER A 50 -5.36 -3.59 4.75
CA SER A 50 -5.89 -4.18 3.52
C SER A 50 -7.05 -5.12 3.81
N MET A 51 -6.98 -5.93 4.88
CA MET A 51 -8.07 -6.81 5.31
C MET A 51 -9.29 -6.00 5.75
N SER A 52 -9.10 -5.02 6.65
CA SER A 52 -10.18 -4.16 7.14
C SER A 52 -10.89 -3.40 6.01
N VAL A 53 -10.13 -2.87 5.05
CA VAL A 53 -10.70 -2.16 3.88
C VAL A 53 -11.38 -3.14 2.92
N SER A 54 -10.82 -4.33 2.72
CA SER A 54 -11.41 -5.36 1.87
C SER A 54 -12.80 -5.75 2.35
N GLU A 55 -12.99 -5.92 3.66
CA GLU A 55 -14.30 -6.21 4.25
C GLU A 55 -15.30 -5.06 4.05
N GLN A 56 -14.89 -3.82 4.32
CA GLN A 56 -15.75 -2.64 4.17
C GLN A 56 -16.19 -2.40 2.74
N GLN A 57 -15.29 -2.60 1.79
CA GLN A 57 -15.55 -2.42 0.37
C GLN A 57 -16.13 -3.68 -0.29
N ARG A 58 -16.34 -4.75 0.50
CA ARG A 58 -16.80 -6.08 0.03
C ARG A 58 -15.97 -6.59 -1.15
N TRP A 59 -14.65 -6.35 -1.10
CA TRP A 59 -13.74 -6.87 -2.11
C TRP A 59 -13.65 -8.38 -1.99
N THR A 60 -13.78 -9.05 -3.13
CA THR A 60 -13.57 -10.50 -3.20
C THR A 60 -12.07 -10.82 -3.12
N LEU A 61 -11.73 -12.07 -2.80
CA LEU A 61 -10.34 -12.55 -2.81
C LEU A 61 -9.63 -12.28 -4.14
N LYS A 62 -10.36 -12.26 -5.26
CA LYS A 62 -9.81 -11.94 -6.59
C LYS A 62 -9.27 -10.52 -6.70
N ILE A 63 -9.75 -9.59 -5.87
CA ILE A 63 -9.27 -8.20 -5.79
C ILE A 63 -8.22 -8.06 -4.69
N TRP A 64 -8.46 -8.68 -3.53
CA TRP A 64 -7.58 -8.54 -2.37
C TRP A 64 -6.22 -9.24 -2.56
N LEU A 65 -6.18 -10.45 -3.15
CA LEU A 65 -4.92 -11.18 -3.36
C LEU A 65 -3.93 -10.39 -4.25
N PRO A 66 -4.33 -9.90 -5.45
CA PRO A 66 -3.44 -9.09 -6.27
C PRO A 66 -2.98 -7.81 -5.57
N LEU A 67 -3.83 -7.19 -4.75
CA LEU A 67 -3.44 -6.03 -3.93
C LEU A 67 -2.35 -6.40 -2.92
N LEU A 68 -2.47 -7.56 -2.29
CA LEU A 68 -1.46 -8.03 -1.36
C LEU A 68 -0.14 -8.33 -2.08
N PHE A 69 -0.17 -9.06 -3.20
CA PHE A 69 1.03 -9.33 -4.01
C PHE A 69 1.67 -8.06 -4.58
N ALA A 70 0.89 -7.02 -4.86
CA ALA A 70 1.41 -5.74 -5.34
C ALA A 70 2.30 -5.01 -4.32
N SER A 71 2.29 -5.38 -3.03
CA SER A 71 3.26 -4.85 -2.04
C SER A 71 4.66 -5.42 -2.22
N VAL A 72 4.79 -6.64 -2.79
CA VAL A 72 6.07 -7.33 -2.94
C VAL A 72 6.73 -7.04 -4.30
N VAL A 73 5.94 -6.59 -5.28
CA VAL A 73 6.44 -6.31 -6.63
C VAL A 73 6.90 -4.84 -6.73
N PRO A 74 8.15 -4.57 -7.18
CA PRO A 74 8.62 -3.21 -7.38
C PRO A 74 7.65 -2.40 -8.26
N PHE A 75 7.36 -1.16 -7.87
CA PHE A 75 6.47 -0.22 -8.58
C PHE A 75 5.00 -0.62 -8.70
N ALA A 76 4.59 -1.84 -8.28
CA ALA A 76 3.19 -2.25 -8.36
C ALA A 76 2.27 -1.41 -7.44
N PHE A 77 2.83 -0.80 -6.38
CA PHE A 77 2.12 0.17 -5.53
C PHE A 77 1.55 1.37 -6.32
N ILE A 78 2.10 1.70 -7.50
CA ILE A 78 1.57 2.77 -8.38
C ILE A 78 0.20 2.36 -8.95
N LEU A 79 0.06 1.09 -9.34
CA LEU A 79 -1.23 0.55 -9.81
C LEU A 79 -2.25 0.53 -8.67
N VAL A 80 -1.81 0.15 -7.46
CA VAL A 80 -2.64 0.17 -6.25
C VAL A 80 -3.09 1.60 -5.92
N GLU A 81 -2.19 2.58 -6.01
CA GLU A 81 -2.52 4.00 -5.81
C GLU A 81 -3.59 4.49 -6.78
N MET A 82 -3.47 4.15 -8.07
CA MET A 82 -4.50 4.50 -9.08
C MET A 82 -5.85 3.84 -8.77
N PHE A 83 -5.83 2.57 -8.37
CA PHE A 83 -7.04 1.83 -7.97
C PHE A 83 -7.70 2.47 -6.74
N LEU A 84 -6.94 2.74 -5.68
CA LEU A 84 -7.45 3.33 -4.43
C LEU A 84 -7.98 4.76 -4.63
N ARG A 85 -7.33 5.56 -5.49
CA ARG A 85 -7.85 6.89 -5.87
C ARG A 85 -9.23 6.81 -6.50
N ARG A 86 -9.46 5.84 -7.40
CA ARG A 86 -10.78 5.64 -8.04
C ARG A 86 -11.83 5.29 -7.00
N SER A 87 -11.52 4.36 -6.08
CA SER A 87 -12.43 3.96 -5.00
C SER A 87 -12.79 5.13 -4.07
N ILE A 88 -11.80 5.95 -3.68
CA ILE A 88 -12.03 7.15 -2.85
C ILE A 88 -12.89 8.19 -3.57
N ASN A 89 -12.67 8.41 -4.87
CA ASN A 89 -13.46 9.36 -5.65
C ASN A 89 -14.90 8.89 -5.85
N ALA A 90 -15.11 7.59 -6.07
CA ALA A 90 -16.44 6.99 -6.13
C ALA A 90 -17.20 7.16 -4.80
N GLU A 91 -16.52 6.90 -3.67
CA GLU A 91 -17.09 7.09 -2.33
C GLU A 91 -17.47 8.55 -2.07
N LYS A 92 -16.60 9.51 -2.43
CA LYS A 92 -16.90 10.95 -2.32
C LYS A 92 -18.11 11.37 -3.16
N LYS A 93 -18.23 10.84 -4.39
CA LYS A 93 -19.35 11.16 -5.28
C LYS A 93 -20.67 10.65 -4.71
N ALA A 94 -20.71 9.43 -4.17
CA ALA A 94 -21.90 8.88 -3.53
C ALA A 94 -22.35 9.75 -2.34
N GLN A 95 -21.43 10.15 -1.46
CA GLN A 95 -21.73 11.01 -0.30
C GLN A 95 -22.19 12.42 -0.67
N SER A 96 -21.83 12.92 -1.86
CA SER A 96 -22.26 14.23 -2.37
C SER A 96 -23.65 14.19 -2.99
N VAL A 97 -24.14 13.04 -3.42
CA VAL A 97 -25.48 12.88 -4.03
C VAL A 97 -26.54 12.68 -2.96
N GLU A 98 -26.16 12.16 -1.79
CA GLU A 98 -27.05 11.96 -0.63
C GLU A 98 -27.21 13.21 0.27
N ARG A 99 -26.49 14.30 0.00
CA ARG A 99 -26.60 15.59 0.70
C ARG A 99 -27.29 16.63 -0.15
#